data_AF-A0A4Y2TF17-F1
#
_entry.id   AF-A0A4Y2TF17-F1
#
_cell.length_a   1.000
_cell.length_b   1.000
_cell.length_c   1.000
_cell.angle_alpha   90.00
_cell.angle_beta   90.00
_cell.angle_gamma   90.00
#
_symmetry.space_group_name_H-M   'P 1'
#
loop_
_entity.id
_entity.type
_entity.pdbx_description
1 polymer ?
#
loop_
_entity_poly.entity_id
_entity_poly.type
_entity_poly.pdbx_seq_one_letter_code
_entity_poly.pdbx_strand_id
1 'polypeptide(L)'
;MFFRISELKSATLETSTRILYPSAYKKSRQNPEKSRPKKVRLFNYSAKYSFHMWDLIAFFGNMDKFLLNPDQEDEAFAEVVQNMVSNFVKSGGDSIGDSDWLRFPKKIANLARNITFGSINKTECKFWSESKLDVYAWVS
;
A
#
# COMPACT_ATOMS: atom_id res chain seq x y z
N MET A 1 1.86 11.48 -6.72
CA MET A 1 2.89 12.36 -7.32
C MET A 1 3.92 11.44 -7.95
N PHE A 2 4.09 11.53 -9.26
CA PHE A 2 4.91 10.59 -10.06
C PHE A 2 6.31 11.15 -10.25
N PHE A 3 7.35 10.37 -9.95
CA PHE A 3 8.69 10.58 -10.47
C PHE A 3 9.26 9.23 -10.97
N ARG A 4 9.82 9.27 -12.18
CA ARG A 4 10.36 8.14 -12.95
C ARG A 4 11.87 8.37 -13.08
N ILE A 5 12.67 7.34 -12.79
CA ILE A 5 14.07 7.25 -13.22
C ILE A 5 14.28 5.86 -13.83
N SER A 6 14.79 5.87 -15.06
CA SER A 6 15.40 4.83 -15.92
C SER A 6 15.90 3.55 -15.21
N GLU A 7 15.90 2.33 -15.76
CA GLU A 7 16.20 1.88 -17.13
C GLU A 7 15.88 0.37 -17.25
N LEU A 8 15.35 -0.09 -18.39
CA LEU A 8 15.12 -1.51 -18.70
C LEU A 8 16.20 -2.01 -19.66
N LYS A 9 16.81 -3.16 -19.35
CA LYS A 9 17.47 -4.02 -20.34
C LYS A 9 16.74 -5.36 -20.44
N SER A 10 16.53 -5.74 -21.68
CA SER A 10 15.65 -6.78 -22.22
C SER A 10 16.04 -8.21 -21.87
N ALA A 11 15.04 -9.09 -21.77
CA ALA A 11 15.16 -10.49 -22.20
C ALA A 11 13.77 -11.10 -22.53
N THR A 12 13.61 -11.48 -23.80
CA THR A 12 12.64 -12.42 -24.35
C THR A 12 12.93 -13.84 -23.80
N LEU A 13 11.94 -14.66 -23.43
CA LEU A 13 11.28 -15.60 -24.34
C LEU A 13 10.03 -16.24 -23.69
N GLU A 14 9.29 -16.94 -24.53
CA GLU A 14 7.99 -17.59 -24.35
C GLU A 14 8.06 -18.89 -23.56
N THR A 15 7.01 -19.21 -22.79
CA THR A 15 6.26 -20.46 -22.97
C THR A 15 4.96 -20.44 -22.14
N SER A 16 3.88 -20.83 -22.81
CA SER A 16 2.55 -21.01 -22.27
C SER A 16 2.51 -22.16 -21.26
N THR A 17 2.06 -21.91 -20.03
CA THR A 17 1.53 -22.96 -19.16
C THR A 17 0.40 -22.38 -18.31
N ARG A 18 -0.80 -22.96 -18.45
CA ARG A 18 -1.93 -22.69 -17.56
C ARG A 18 -1.55 -23.11 -16.14
N ILE A 19 -1.34 -22.14 -15.24
CA ILE A 19 -1.17 -22.42 -13.82
C ILE A 19 -2.53 -22.31 -13.15
N LEU A 20 -3.05 -23.46 -12.73
CA LEU A 20 -4.16 -23.58 -11.78
C LEU A 20 -3.63 -23.13 -10.41
N TYR A 21 -4.20 -22.05 -9.86
CA TYR A 21 -3.83 -21.52 -8.56
C TYR A 21 -4.26 -22.45 -7.40
N PRO A 22 -3.36 -22.90 -6.52
CA PRO A 22 -3.74 -23.38 -5.20
C PRO A 22 -3.93 -22.17 -4.28
N SER A 23 -5.18 -21.85 -3.98
CA SER A 23 -5.57 -20.89 -2.94
C SER A 23 -5.13 -21.41 -1.57
N ALA A 24 -4.08 -20.82 -1.01
CA ALA A 24 -3.72 -20.99 0.41
C ALA A 24 -3.27 -19.66 1.02
N TYR A 25 -4.14 -18.65 1.00
CA TYR A 25 -3.95 -17.45 1.82
C TYR A 25 -4.36 -17.77 3.27
N LYS A 26 -3.37 -18.02 4.14
CA LYS A 26 -3.61 -18.11 5.59
C LYS A 26 -3.88 -16.71 6.13
N LYS A 27 -5.17 -16.39 6.22
CA LYS A 27 -5.73 -15.21 6.87
C LYS A 27 -5.22 -15.13 8.32
N SER A 28 -4.32 -14.20 8.62
CA SER A 28 -4.08 -13.79 10.00
C SER A 28 -5.41 -13.30 10.57
N ARG A 29 -5.86 -13.93 11.66
CA ARG A 29 -7.11 -13.55 12.33
C ARG A 29 -6.86 -12.27 13.12
N GLN A 30 -6.85 -11.12 12.44
CA GLN A 30 -7.46 -9.94 13.06
C GLN A 30 -8.97 -10.21 13.03
N ASN A 31 -9.60 -10.16 14.20
CA ASN A 31 -11.05 -10.23 14.31
C ASN A 31 -11.60 -9.08 13.47
N PRO A 32 -12.26 -9.32 12.31
CA PRO A 32 -12.75 -8.23 11.50
C PRO A 32 -13.94 -7.69 12.26
N GLU A 33 -13.68 -6.71 13.12
CA GLU A 33 -14.69 -5.74 13.50
C GLU A 33 -15.35 -5.33 12.18
N LYS A 34 -16.67 -5.52 12.10
CA LYS A 34 -17.42 -5.49 10.84
C LYS A 34 -17.29 -4.10 10.20
N SER A 35 -16.23 -3.87 9.43
CA SER A 35 -16.07 -2.63 8.67
C SER A 35 -17.20 -2.57 7.66
N ARG A 36 -18.07 -1.58 7.83
CA ARG A 36 -19.16 -1.34 6.89
C ARG A 36 -18.54 -0.74 5.63
N PRO A 37 -18.96 -1.18 4.43
CA PRO A 37 -18.49 -0.58 3.19
C PRO A 37 -18.76 0.92 3.18
N LYS A 38 -17.73 1.74 2.89
CA LYS A 38 -17.82 3.20 2.83
C LYS A 38 -18.06 3.64 1.40
N LYS A 39 -19.02 4.55 1.20
CA LYS A 39 -19.31 5.11 -0.13
C LYS A 39 -18.22 6.12 -0.52
N VAL A 40 -17.47 5.81 -1.57
CA VAL A 40 -16.42 6.65 -2.13
C VAL A 40 -17.03 7.53 -3.22
N ARG A 41 -17.07 8.84 -2.99
CA ARG A 41 -17.72 9.84 -3.86
C ARG A 41 -17.08 9.88 -5.25
N LEU A 42 -15.75 9.86 -5.32
CA LEU A 42 -14.98 10.02 -6.57
C LEU A 42 -15.28 8.95 -7.62
N PHE A 43 -15.56 7.73 -7.18
CA PHE A 43 -15.70 6.57 -8.05
C PHE A 43 -17.08 5.92 -7.99
N ASN A 44 -18.01 6.52 -7.24
CA ASN A 44 -19.39 6.05 -7.06
C ASN A 44 -19.52 4.54 -6.74
N TYR A 45 -18.64 4.01 -5.88
CA TYR A 45 -18.73 2.64 -5.36
C TYR A 45 -18.52 2.61 -3.84
N SER A 46 -18.84 1.47 -3.24
CA SER A 46 -18.63 1.22 -1.81
C SER A 46 -17.36 0.39 -1.57
N ALA A 47 -16.38 0.96 -0.89
CA ALA A 47 -15.13 0.30 -0.55
C ALA A 47 -15.22 -0.33 0.84
N LYS A 48 -14.91 -1.63 0.96
CA LYS A 48 -14.77 -2.31 2.26
C LYS A 48 -13.34 -2.26 2.81
N TYR A 49 -12.37 -2.16 1.91
CA TYR A 49 -10.94 -2.12 2.17
C TYR A 49 -10.35 -0.83 1.59
N SER A 50 -9.07 -0.57 1.86
CA SER A 50 -8.31 0.49 1.20
C SER A 50 -8.44 0.38 -0.32
N PHE A 51 -8.43 1.52 -0.99
CA PHE A 51 -8.64 1.62 -2.43
C PHE A 51 -7.64 2.56 -3.09
N HIS A 52 -7.67 2.60 -4.42
CA HIS A 52 -6.76 3.45 -5.20
C HIS A 52 -6.86 4.92 -4.79
N MET A 53 -5.70 5.57 -4.57
CA MET A 53 -5.55 6.95 -4.07
C MET A 53 -5.94 7.19 -2.60
N TRP A 54 -6.23 6.13 -1.83
CA TRP A 54 -6.61 6.30 -0.43
C TRP A 54 -5.54 7.01 0.42
N ASP A 55 -4.27 6.67 0.19
CA ASP A 55 -3.09 7.32 0.76
C ASP A 55 -2.98 8.81 0.39
N LEU A 56 -3.26 9.17 -0.86
CA LEU A 56 -3.27 10.56 -1.32
C LEU A 56 -4.34 11.39 -0.61
N ILE A 57 -5.55 10.83 -0.50
CA ILE A 57 -6.70 11.47 0.15
C ILE A 57 -6.38 11.73 1.63
N ALA A 58 -5.80 10.72 2.30
CA ALA A 58 -5.37 10.79 3.69
C ALA A 58 -4.27 11.84 3.90
N PHE A 59 -3.26 11.88 3.02
CA PHE A 59 -2.16 12.84 3.10
C PHE A 59 -2.63 14.30 3.00
N PHE A 60 -3.52 14.62 2.07
CA PHE A 60 -4.00 16.01 1.88
C PHE A 60 -5.15 16.42 2.82
N GLY A 61 -5.61 15.54 3.71
CA GLY A 61 -6.62 15.88 4.72
C GLY A 61 -8.00 16.25 4.16
N ASN A 62 -8.37 15.76 2.98
CA ASN A 62 -9.62 16.12 2.29
C ASN A 62 -10.66 14.98 2.34
N MET A 63 -10.65 14.13 3.37
CA MET A 63 -11.44 12.90 3.42
C MET A 63 -12.95 13.13 3.28
N ASP A 64 -13.49 14.20 3.84
CA ASP A 64 -14.88 14.64 3.74
C ASP A 64 -15.35 14.87 2.29
N LYS A 65 -14.43 15.25 1.39
CA LYS A 65 -14.70 15.43 -0.04
C LYS A 65 -14.77 14.12 -0.81
N PHE A 66 -14.18 13.05 -0.28
CA PHE A 66 -14.06 11.75 -0.95
C PHE A 66 -14.90 10.65 -0.31
N LEU A 67 -15.16 10.74 0.99
CA LEU A 67 -16.00 9.82 1.75
C LEU A 67 -17.31 10.51 2.12
N LEU A 68 -18.40 9.75 2.17
CA LEU A 68 -19.69 10.31 2.59
C LEU A 68 -19.66 10.71 4.06
N ASN A 69 -19.18 9.81 4.92
CA ASN A 69 -19.06 9.95 6.37
C ASN A 69 -17.74 9.28 6.81
N PRO A 70 -16.61 10.01 6.85
CA PRO A 70 -15.39 9.47 7.43
C PRO A 70 -15.59 9.19 8.93
N ASP A 71 -14.95 8.14 9.45
CA ASP A 71 -14.97 7.81 10.88
C ASP A 71 -13.60 8.01 11.54
N GLN A 72 -13.53 7.76 12.85
CA GLN A 72 -12.32 7.96 13.64
C GLN A 72 -11.13 7.11 13.14
N GLU A 73 -11.37 5.96 12.52
CA GLU A 73 -10.30 5.12 11.97
C GLU A 73 -9.74 5.71 10.66
N ASP A 74 -10.58 6.37 9.85
CA ASP A 74 -10.10 7.14 8.69
C ASP A 74 -9.25 8.33 9.13
N GLU A 75 -9.71 9.06 10.15
CA GLU A 75 -8.98 10.19 10.73
C GLU A 75 -7.62 9.78 11.29
N ALA A 76 -7.58 8.69 12.05
CA ALA A 76 -6.33 8.15 12.58
C ALA A 76 -5.38 7.70 11.46
N PHE A 77 -5.88 7.09 10.40
CA PHE A 77 -5.04 6.73 9.24
C PHE A 77 -4.44 7.98 8.57
N ALA A 78 -5.22 9.04 8.39
CA ALA A 78 -4.71 10.29 7.83
C ALA A 78 -3.64 10.94 8.70
N GLU A 79 -3.84 10.95 10.03
CA GLU A 79 -2.83 11.44 10.97
C GLU A 79 -1.52 10.63 10.85
N VAL A 80 -1.60 9.30 10.77
CA VAL A 80 -0.42 8.44 10.57
C VAL A 80 0.32 8.80 9.28
N VAL A 81 -0.40 8.93 8.16
CA VAL A 81 0.21 9.25 6.87
C VAL A 81 0.88 10.63 6.91
N GLN A 82 0.18 11.64 7.45
CA GLN A 82 0.69 13.01 7.54
C GLN A 82 1.92 13.11 8.44
N ASN A 83 1.88 12.48 9.62
CA ASN A 83 3.01 12.47 10.56
C ASN A 83 4.22 11.74 9.97
N MET A 84 4.00 10.59 9.33
CA MET A 84 5.06 9.84 8.66
C MET A 84 5.76 10.69 7.59
N VAL A 85 5.00 11.33 6.69
CA VAL A 85 5.57 12.17 5.63
C VAL A 85 6.24 13.42 6.21
N SER A 86 5.64 14.06 7.22
CA SER A 86 6.23 15.22 7.90
C SER A 86 7.58 14.88 8.51
N ASN A 87 7.68 13.75 9.21
CA ASN A 87 8.93 13.29 9.82
C ASN A 87 9.97 12.91 8.77
N PHE A 88 9.56 12.25 7.69
CA PHE A 88 10.42 11.93 6.56
C PHE A 88 11.05 13.18 5.94
N VAL A 89 10.25 14.22 5.69
CA VAL A 89 10.74 15.48 5.12
C VAL A 89 11.64 16.21 6.11
N LYS A 90 11.25 16.30 7.39
CA LYS A 90 12.04 16.98 8.43
C LYS A 90 13.40 16.31 8.68
N SER A 91 13.50 15.00 8.48
CA SER A 91 14.74 14.25 8.64
C SER A 91 15.62 14.23 7.39
N GLY A 92 15.22 14.88 6.29
CA GLY A 92 15.95 14.78 5.02
C GLY A 92 15.82 13.42 4.34
N GLY A 93 14.80 12.63 4.69
CA GLY A 93 14.53 11.31 4.11
C GLY A 93 15.16 10.13 4.87
N ASP A 94 15.69 10.35 6.06
CA ASP A 94 16.42 9.35 6.84
C ASP A 94 15.61 8.69 7.96
N SER A 95 14.46 9.25 8.34
CA SER A 95 13.63 8.72 9.41
C SER A 95 12.18 9.16 9.28
N ILE A 96 11.27 8.30 9.73
CA ILE A 96 9.85 8.63 9.92
C ILE A 96 9.49 8.86 11.40
N GLY A 97 10.48 8.94 12.28
CA GLY A 97 10.29 9.04 13.74
C GLY A 97 10.14 7.69 14.44
N ASP A 98 10.39 6.59 13.73
CA ASP A 98 10.36 5.23 14.27
C ASP A 98 11.70 4.53 13.99
N SER A 99 12.34 3.98 15.03
CA SER A 99 13.63 3.29 14.93
C SER A 99 13.56 1.96 14.18
N ASP A 100 12.36 1.36 14.10
CA ASP A 100 12.14 0.14 13.36
C ASP A 100 12.01 0.35 11.85
N TRP A 101 11.84 1.59 11.40
CA TRP A 101 11.85 1.92 9.98
C TRP A 101 13.25 1.74 9.40
N LEU A 102 13.36 0.88 8.40
CA LEU A 102 14.59 0.68 7.63
C LEU A 102 14.29 0.90 6.16
N ARG A 103 15.23 1.52 5.44
CA ARG A 103 15.11 1.71 3.99
C ARG A 103 14.80 0.40 3.28
N PHE A 104 13.89 0.46 2.31
CA PHE A 104 13.62 -0.64 1.39
C PHE A 104 14.94 -1.13 0.75
N PRO A 105 15.16 -2.44 0.56
CA PRO A 105 14.23 -3.56 0.76
C PRO A 105 14.20 -4.20 2.16
N LYS A 106 14.84 -3.58 3.17
CA LYS A 106 15.04 -4.24 4.48
C LYS A 106 13.75 -4.47 5.24
N LYS A 107 12.84 -3.50 5.26
CA LYS A 107 11.49 -3.62 5.82
C LYS A 107 10.47 -2.96 4.90
N ILE A 108 9.23 -3.45 4.97
CA ILE A 108 8.03 -2.81 4.43
C ILE A 108 7.24 -2.24 5.61
N ALA A 109 6.80 -0.99 5.49
CA ALA A 109 5.84 -0.40 6.41
C ALA A 109 4.40 -0.71 5.96
N ASN A 110 3.59 -1.28 6.84
CA ASN A 110 2.15 -1.43 6.66
C ASN A 110 1.45 -0.31 7.43
N LEU A 111 0.73 0.54 6.70
CA LEU A 111 0.02 1.69 7.26
C LEU A 111 -1.45 1.32 7.51
N ALA A 112 -1.90 1.51 8.73
CA ALA A 112 -3.29 1.45 9.16
C ALA A 112 -3.49 2.52 10.26
N ARG A 113 -4.28 2.24 11.29
CA ARG A 113 -4.34 3.07 12.50
C ARG A 113 -2.97 3.26 13.17
N ASN A 114 -2.11 2.25 13.06
CA ASN A 114 -0.73 2.28 13.50
C ASN A 114 0.19 1.83 12.35
N ILE A 115 1.47 2.20 12.44
CA ILE A 115 2.50 1.68 11.54
C ILE A 115 3.00 0.36 12.11
N THR A 116 3.09 -0.66 11.25
CA THR A 116 3.79 -1.92 11.59
C THR A 116 4.82 -2.23 10.52
N PHE A 117 5.90 -2.90 10.89
CA PHE A 117 6.98 -3.22 9.95
C PHE A 117 7.07 -4.73 9.73
N GLY A 118 7.12 -5.13 8.47
CA GLY A 118 7.24 -6.52 8.04
C GLY A 118 8.38 -6.74 7.06
N SER A 119 8.60 -8.00 6.71
CA SER A 119 9.51 -8.40 5.65
C SER A 119 8.78 -8.49 4.31
N ILE A 120 9.51 -8.29 3.20
CA ILE A 120 9.01 -8.54 1.85
C ILE A 120 8.49 -9.98 1.71
N ASN A 121 7.30 -10.14 1.15
CA ASN A 121 6.73 -11.44 0.85
C ASN A 121 7.37 -12.04 -0.41
N LYS A 122 8.33 -12.96 -0.22
CA LYS A 122 9.05 -13.62 -1.31
C LYS A 122 8.13 -14.35 -2.30
N THR A 123 7.01 -14.90 -1.82
CA THR A 123 6.06 -15.62 -2.67
C THR A 123 5.33 -14.66 -3.61
N GLU A 124 4.95 -13.49 -3.13
CA GLU A 124 4.34 -12.44 -3.97
C GLU A 124 5.35 -11.92 -4.99
N CYS A 125 6.58 -11.59 -4.56
CA CYS A 125 7.63 -11.16 -5.50
C CYS A 125 7.89 -12.19 -6.60
N LYS A 126 7.94 -13.48 -6.25
CA LYS A 126 8.09 -14.58 -7.21
C LYS A 126 6.94 -14.61 -8.21
N PHE A 127 5.70 -14.57 -7.73
CA PHE A 127 4.52 -14.53 -8.61
C PHE A 127 4.56 -13.37 -9.59
N TRP A 128 4.88 -12.16 -9.10
CA TRP A 128 4.97 -10.96 -9.94
C TRP A 128 6.05 -11.08 -11.01
N SER A 129 7.23 -11.57 -10.62
CA SER A 129 8.35 -11.75 -11.55
C SER A 129 8.07 -12.82 -12.60
N GLU A 130 7.57 -13.99 -12.20
CA GLU A 130 7.26 -15.09 -13.13
C GLU A 130 6.12 -14.74 -14.10
N SER A 131 5.17 -13.91 -13.65
CA SER A 131 4.06 -13.44 -14.47
C SER A 131 4.41 -12.21 -15.32
N LYS A 132 5.65 -11.71 -15.26
CA LYS A 132 6.10 -10.48 -15.93
C LYS A 132 5.22 -9.26 -15.58
N LEU A 133 4.69 -9.24 -14.36
CA LEU A 133 3.86 -8.15 -13.82
C LEU A 133 4.70 -7.05 -13.15
N ASP A 134 6.00 -7.28 -13.00
CA ASP A 134 6.98 -6.30 -12.53
C ASP A 134 6.99 -5.02 -13.36
N VAL A 135 6.60 -5.08 -14.65
CA VAL A 135 6.41 -3.89 -15.50
C VAL A 135 5.30 -2.94 -15.00
N TYR A 136 4.39 -3.43 -14.16
CA TYR A 136 3.35 -2.65 -13.50
C TYR A 136 3.69 -2.32 -12.04
N ALA A 137 4.77 -2.89 -11.51
CA ALA A 137 5.21 -2.58 -10.17
C ALA A 137 5.87 -1.20 -10.16
N TRP A 138 5.54 -0.39 -9.16
CA TRP A 138 6.27 0.83 -8.86
C TRP A 138 6.90 0.65 -7.48
N VAL A 139 8.23 0.73 -7.44
CA VAL A 139 9.01 0.70 -6.20
C VAL A 139 9.59 2.09 -6.03
N SER A 140 9.20 2.78 -4.96
CA SER A 140 9.72 4.10 -4.55
C SER A 140 10.61 3.98 -3.34
#